data_AF-A0A7W0GC69-F1
#
_entry.id   AF-A0A7W0GC69-F1
#
_cell.length_a   1.000
_cell.length_b   1.000
_cell.length_c   1.000
_cell.angle_alpha   90.00
_cell.angle_beta   90.00
_cell.angle_gamma   90.00
#
_symmetry.space_group_name_H-M   'P 1'
#
loop_
_entity.id
_entity.type
_entity.pdbx_description
1 polymer ?
#
loop_
_entity_poly.entity_id
_entity_poly.type
_entity_poly.pdbx_seq_one_letter_code
_entity_poly.pdbx_strand_id
1 'polypeptide(L)'
;MYVRIAQFEAPADDWDERIAEVRRRMQGDENAEMRKLVTRSMMLVDRENGRGAGLFFCDTEDDLRKVDELLNNATPPPGGGQRTSVQMYEVAVDTENPT
;
A
#
# COMPACT_ATOMS: atom_id res chain seq x y z
N MET A 1 11.26 12.41 -0.50
CA MET A 1 10.55 11.11 -0.48
C MET A 1 9.13 11.33 0.02
N TYR A 2 8.18 10.59 -0.50
CA TYR A 2 6.76 10.70 -0.18
C TYR A 2 6.17 9.31 0.10
N VAL A 3 5.08 9.26 0.87
CA VAL A 3 4.38 8.02 1.19
C VAL A 3 2.87 8.17 1.03
N ARG A 4 2.24 7.17 0.40
CA ARG A 4 0.80 6.99 0.33
C ARG A 4 0.42 5.91 1.33
N ILE A 5 -0.55 6.21 2.19
CA ILE A 5 -1.09 5.30 3.18
C ILE A 5 -2.56 5.06 2.85
N ALA A 6 -2.94 3.82 2.60
CA ALA A 6 -4.33 3.42 2.43
C ALA A 6 -4.74 2.48 3.56
N GLN A 7 -5.81 2.81 4.28
CA GLN A 7 -6.35 1.99 5.36
C GLN A 7 -7.49 1.11 4.88
N PHE A 8 -7.57 -0.08 5.44
CA PHE A 8 -8.56 -1.10 5.11
C PHE A 8 -9.13 -1.71 6.39
N GLU A 9 -10.42 -1.98 6.38
CA GLU A 9 -11.10 -2.76 7.42
C GLU A 9 -11.60 -4.08 6.82
N ALA A 10 -11.37 -5.18 7.54
CA ALA A 10 -11.82 -6.51 7.16
C ALA A 10 -12.17 -7.31 8.43
N PRO A 11 -13.08 -8.30 8.35
CA PRO A 11 -13.31 -9.23 9.46
C PRO A 11 -12.01 -9.86 9.96
N ALA A 12 -11.91 -10.09 11.27
CA ALA A 12 -10.66 -10.49 11.93
C ALA A 12 -10.08 -11.83 11.46
N ASP A 13 -10.91 -12.70 10.90
CA ASP A 13 -10.56 -14.10 10.62
C ASP A 13 -9.85 -14.31 9.26
N ASP A 14 -9.74 -13.26 8.41
CA ASP A 14 -9.26 -13.36 7.01
C ASP A 14 -7.86 -12.77 6.75
N TRP A 15 -7.11 -12.37 7.78
CA TRP A 15 -5.84 -11.65 7.57
C TRP A 15 -4.71 -12.47 6.95
N ASP A 16 -4.61 -13.77 7.26
CA ASP A 16 -3.47 -14.57 6.77
C ASP A 16 -3.56 -14.88 5.27
N GLU A 17 -4.76 -15.21 4.77
CA GLU A 17 -4.99 -15.40 3.32
C GLU A 17 -4.74 -14.08 2.57
N ARG A 18 -5.21 -12.97 3.12
CA ARG A 18 -4.99 -11.64 2.57
C ARG A 18 -3.52 -11.25 2.51
N ILE A 19 -2.75 -11.50 3.58
CA ILE A 19 -1.31 -11.26 3.60
C ILE A 19 -0.60 -12.11 2.54
N ALA A 20 -1.01 -13.38 2.38
CA ALA A 20 -0.45 -14.26 1.36
C ALA A 20 -0.75 -13.77 -0.06
N GLU A 21 -1.98 -13.30 -0.33
CA GLU A 21 -2.36 -12.71 -1.62
C GLU A 21 -1.57 -11.43 -1.92
N VAL A 22 -1.49 -10.50 -0.95
CA VAL A 22 -0.74 -9.25 -1.11
C VAL A 22 0.73 -9.52 -1.37
N ARG A 23 1.36 -10.42 -0.61
CA ARG A 23 2.76 -10.83 -0.86
C ARG A 23 2.96 -11.37 -2.26
N ARG A 24 2.04 -12.22 -2.74
CA ARG A 24 2.08 -12.78 -4.10
C ARG A 24 2.02 -11.67 -5.15
N ARG A 25 1.14 -10.68 -4.98
CA ARG A 25 1.01 -9.56 -5.93
C ARG A 25 2.18 -8.60 -5.92
N MET A 26 2.80 -8.39 -4.77
CA MET A 26 4.03 -7.59 -4.66
C MET A 26 5.19 -8.29 -5.37
N GLN A 27 5.25 -9.62 -5.31
CA GLN A 27 6.27 -10.44 -5.97
C GLN A 27 5.98 -10.68 -7.46
N GLY A 28 4.72 -10.61 -7.89
CA GLY A 28 4.30 -10.82 -9.27
C GLY A 28 4.67 -9.69 -10.23
N ASP A 29 4.87 -10.02 -11.51
CA ASP A 29 5.28 -9.08 -12.57
C ASP A 29 4.16 -8.15 -13.06
N GLU A 30 2.92 -8.37 -12.61
CA GLU A 30 1.73 -7.57 -12.97
C GLU A 30 1.84 -6.09 -12.52
N ASN A 31 2.84 -5.75 -11.71
CA ASN A 31 3.08 -4.42 -11.17
C ASN A 31 4.28 -3.68 -11.79
N ALA A 32 4.65 -3.98 -13.04
CA ALA A 32 5.82 -3.37 -13.70
C ALA A 32 5.80 -1.83 -13.70
N GLU A 33 4.66 -1.20 -13.94
CA GLU A 33 4.51 0.26 -13.86
C GLU A 33 4.62 0.77 -12.42
N MET A 34 3.99 0.08 -11.46
CA MET A 34 4.12 0.37 -10.03
C MET A 34 5.58 0.30 -9.56
N ARG A 35 6.37 -0.67 -10.03
CA ARG A 35 7.79 -0.83 -9.68
C ARG A 35 8.69 0.31 -10.18
N LYS A 36 8.27 1.07 -11.20
CA LYS A 36 9.00 2.25 -11.67
C LYS A 36 8.75 3.49 -10.81
N LEU A 37 7.60 3.53 -10.13
CA LEU A 37 7.14 4.68 -9.35
C LEU A 37 7.37 4.51 -7.85
N VAL A 38 7.34 3.26 -7.37
CA VAL A 38 7.41 2.90 -5.95
C VAL A 38 8.79 2.35 -5.62
N THR A 39 9.48 2.99 -4.68
CA THR A 39 10.80 2.56 -4.19
C THR A 39 10.71 1.53 -3.08
N ARG A 40 9.66 1.60 -2.26
CA ARG A 40 9.37 0.66 -1.18
C ARG A 40 7.87 0.50 -1.01
N SER A 41 7.42 -0.70 -0.68
CA SER A 41 6.03 -0.96 -0.32
C SER A 41 5.95 -1.82 0.92
N MET A 42 4.97 -1.54 1.78
CA MET A 42 4.78 -2.26 3.06
C MET A 42 3.29 -2.51 3.29
N MET A 43 2.99 -3.59 4.01
CA MET A 43 1.67 -3.86 4.53
C MET A 43 1.75 -3.94 6.05
N LEU A 44 0.88 -3.20 6.73
CA LEU A 44 0.68 -3.23 8.17
C LEU A 44 -0.64 -3.94 8.45
N VAL A 45 -0.70 -4.67 9.56
CA VAL A 45 -1.92 -5.35 10.01
C VAL A 45 -2.06 -5.19 11.52
N ASP A 46 -3.26 -4.80 11.94
CA ASP A 46 -3.77 -4.84 13.30
C ASP A 46 -4.87 -5.91 13.34
N ARG A 47 -4.44 -7.13 13.67
CA ARG A 47 -5.30 -8.32 13.66
C ARG A 47 -6.40 -8.23 14.73
N GLU A 48 -6.10 -7.59 15.86
CA GLU A 48 -7.02 -7.51 17.00
C GLU A 48 -8.22 -6.62 16.68
N ASN A 49 -8.00 -5.53 15.95
CA ASN A 49 -9.06 -4.58 15.59
C ASN A 49 -9.55 -4.71 14.15
N GLY A 50 -9.11 -5.74 13.40
CA GLY A 50 -9.55 -5.97 12.03
C GLY A 50 -9.15 -4.87 11.05
N ARG A 51 -7.94 -4.30 11.22
CA ARG A 51 -7.44 -3.18 10.41
C ARG A 51 -6.16 -3.54 9.68
N GLY A 52 -5.95 -2.93 8.53
CA GLY A 52 -4.69 -3.01 7.80
C GLY A 52 -4.38 -1.73 7.08
N ALA A 53 -3.11 -1.52 6.73
CA ALA A 53 -2.67 -0.39 5.94
C ALA A 53 -1.66 -0.80 4.88
N GLY A 54 -1.84 -0.32 3.65
CA GLY A 54 -0.85 -0.41 2.58
C GLY A 54 -0.08 0.90 2.48
N LEU A 55 1.25 0.81 2.48
CA LEU A 55 2.16 1.94 2.34
C LEU A 55 2.94 1.81 1.03
N PHE A 56 2.98 2.89 0.26
CA PHE A 56 3.77 2.98 -0.97
C PHE A 56 4.63 4.23 -0.93
N PHE A 57 5.95 4.04 -0.97
CA PHE A 57 6.95 5.11 -0.93
C PHE A 57 7.38 5.45 -2.35
N CYS A 58 7.45 6.75 -2.66
CA CYS A 58 7.88 7.28 -3.95
C CYS A 58 8.97 8.35 -3.72
N ASP A 59 9.87 8.53 -4.69
CA ASP A 59 10.93 9.53 -4.56
C ASP A 59 10.39 10.96 -4.70
N THR A 60 9.47 11.17 -5.65
CA THR A 60 8.86 12.46 -5.99
C THR A 60 7.37 12.51 -5.67
N GLU A 61 6.82 13.71 -5.50
CA GLU A 61 5.36 13.88 -5.32
C GLU A 61 4.60 13.47 -6.59
N ASP A 62 5.13 13.77 -7.77
CA ASP A 62 4.50 13.40 -9.05
C ASP A 62 4.32 11.88 -9.18
N ASP A 63 5.31 11.10 -8.76
CA ASP A 63 5.21 9.64 -8.77
C ASP A 63 4.19 9.14 -7.74
N LEU A 64 4.08 9.81 -6.58
CA LEU A 64 3.04 9.54 -5.60
C LEU A 64 1.63 9.76 -6.18
N ARG A 65 1.43 10.84 -6.94
CA ARG A 65 0.15 11.14 -7.58
C ARG A 65 -0.23 10.08 -8.62
N LYS A 66 0.72 9.68 -9.47
CA LYS A 66 0.51 8.59 -10.45
C LYS A 66 0.16 7.26 -9.75
N VAL A 67 0.86 6.93 -8.67
CA VAL A 67 0.56 5.73 -7.87
C VAL A 67 -0.85 5.78 -7.29
N ASP A 68 -1.28 6.93 -6.78
CA ASP A 68 -2.65 7.09 -6.29
C ASP A 68 -3.69 6.89 -7.38
N GLU A 69 -3.50 7.47 -8.56
CA GLU A 69 -4.39 7.28 -9.70
C GLU A 69 -4.48 5.80 -10.10
N LEU A 70 -3.34 5.11 -10.22
CA LEU A 70 -3.29 3.68 -10.53
C LEU A 70 -4.06 2.85 -9.50
N LEU A 71 -3.87 3.12 -8.20
CA LEU A 71 -4.51 2.37 -7.11
C LEU A 71 -5.97 2.74 -6.87
N ASN A 72 -6.41 3.92 -7.29
CA ASN A 72 -7.82 4.30 -7.27
C ASN A 72 -8.59 3.69 -8.43
N ASN A 73 -7.93 3.49 -9.57
CA ASN A 73 -8.50 2.81 -10.74
C ASN A 73 -8.43 1.28 -10.66
N ALA A 74 -7.62 0.73 -9.73
CA ALA A 74 -7.54 -0.70 -9.52
C ALA A 74 -8.82 -1.24 -8.87
N THR A 75 -9.37 -2.32 -9.43
CA THR A 75 -10.48 -3.06 -8.82
C THR A 75 -9.99 -3.72 -7.52
N PRO A 76 -10.66 -3.52 -6.37
CA PRO A 76 -10.31 -4.22 -5.15
C PRO A 76 -10.44 -5.73 -5.35
N PRO A 77 -9.51 -6.55 -4.83
CA PRO A 77 -9.72 -8.00 -4.80
C PRO A 77 -11.00 -8.37 -4.03
N PRO A 78 -11.68 -9.47 -4.40
CA PRO A 78 -12.68 -10.10 -3.55
C PRO A 78 -12.07 -10.41 -2.17
N GLY A 79 -12.80 -10.18 -1.07
CA GLY A 79 -12.23 -10.33 0.29
C GLY A 79 -11.21 -9.23 0.64
N GLY A 80 -11.10 -8.22 -0.21
CA GLY A 80 -10.11 -7.15 -0.20
C GLY A 80 -10.17 -6.17 0.97
N GLY A 81 -11.05 -6.36 1.95
CA GLY A 81 -11.41 -5.35 2.92
C GLY A 81 -11.99 -4.10 2.27
N GLN A 82 -12.72 -3.30 3.04
CA GLN A 82 -13.19 -2.01 2.57
C GLN A 82 -12.10 -0.97 2.81
N ARG A 83 -11.65 -0.28 1.76
CA ARG A 83 -10.75 0.88 1.92
C ARG A 83 -11.52 1.98 2.62
N THR A 84 -11.08 2.37 3.81
CA THR A 84 -11.74 3.38 4.64
C THR A 84 -11.15 4.76 4.44
N SER A 85 -9.85 4.84 4.12
CA SER A 85 -9.17 6.12 3.96
C SER A 85 -7.91 6.02 3.10
N VAL A 86 -7.51 7.15 2.53
CA VAL A 86 -6.23 7.35 1.83
C VAL A 86 -5.63 8.66 2.30
N GLN A 87 -4.35 8.66 2.66
CA GLN A 87 -3.57 9.85 2.96
C GLN A 87 -2.24 9.83 2.21
N MET A 88 -1.67 11.02 2.01
CA MET A 88 -0.38 11.23 1.37
C MET A 88 0.45 12.17 2.23
N TYR A 89 1.73 11.86 2.39
CA TYR A 89 2.65 12.63 3.21
C TYR A 89 4.00 12.77 2.54
N GLU A 90 4.67 13.88 2.82
CA GLU A 90 6.12 13.98 2.68
C GLU A 90 6.78 13.22 3.84
N VAL A 91 7.82 12.44 3.55
CA VAL A 91 8.61 11.76 4.59
C VAL A 91 9.64 12.75 5.12
N ALA A 92 9.38 13.30 6.29
CA ALA A 92 10.27 14.29 6.92
C ALA A 92 11.56 13.69 7.49
N VAL A 93 11.52 12.42 7.92
CA VAL A 93 12.68 11.69 8.47
C VAL A 93 12.60 10.22 8.06
N ASP A 94 13.68 9.70 7.47
CA ASP A 94 13.92 8.27 7.26
C ASP A 94 15.36 7.95 7.68
N THR A 95 15.54 7.13 8.71
CA THR A 95 16.87 6.80 9.25
C THR A 95 17.60 5.73 8.45
N GLU A 96 16.88 4.96 7.63
CA GLU A 96 17.46 3.93 6.76
C GLU A 96 17.82 4.51 5.39
N ASN A 97 17.09 5.55 4.95
CA ASN A 97 17.40 6.34 3.76
C ASN A 97 17.45 7.83 4.12
N PRO A 98 18.54 8.31 4.75
CA PRO A 98 18.71 9.73 5.01
C PRO A 98 18.70 10.48 3.67
N THR A 99 17.65 11.27 3.46
CA THR A 99 17.45 12.16 2.31
C THR A 99 18.49 13.25 2.22
#